data_AF-A0A8T4XQU4-F1
#
_entry.id   AF-A0A8T4XQU4-F1
#
_cell.length_a   1.000
_cell.length_b   1.000
_cell.length_c   1.000
_cell.angle_alpha   90.00
_cell.angle_beta   90.00
_cell.angle_gamma   90.00
#
_symmetry.space_group_name_H-M   'P 1'
#
loop_
_entity.id
_entity.type
_entity.pdbx_description
1 polymer ?
#
loop_
_entity_poly.entity_id
_entity_poly.type
_entity_poly.pdbx_seq_one_letter_code
_entity_poly.pdbx_strand_id
1 'polypeptide(L)'
;LEFNIIATRDGYGYGYGKPDTWKYCLPIRDATTDSVELIAKHVDFDGLALLSACDKSNPGMQMAAVHIYKPSILIPAGLNFRRCTGTGLGTATTGQCMSEALGMALPRTATTYTLSPAHEELARRSGAMAVELVKAGIKPSDIMMPKAFENAIRVPLAIGGSANDGHASSSHSP
;
A
#
# COMPACT_ATOMS: atom_id res chain seq x y z
N LEU A 1 1.07 13.63 14.39
CA LEU A 1 1.18 14.68 13.35
C LEU A 1 0.68 14.09 12.05
N GLU A 2 -0.09 14.83 11.27
CA GLU A 2 -0.59 14.40 9.96
C GLU A 2 0.12 15.20 8.86
N PHE A 3 0.46 14.53 7.76
CA PHE A 3 0.89 15.18 6.54
C PHE A 3 0.37 14.39 5.34
N ASN A 4 0.23 15.07 4.20
CA ASN A 4 -0.28 14.49 2.98
C ASN A 4 0.83 14.40 1.93
N ILE A 5 0.70 13.41 1.03
CA ILE A 5 1.61 13.20 -0.09
C ILE A 5 0.85 13.23 -1.41
N ILE A 6 1.61 13.34 -2.51
CA ILE A 6 1.06 13.29 -3.85
C ILE A 6 0.73 11.85 -4.26
N ALA A 7 -0.39 11.65 -4.95
CA ALA A 7 -0.71 10.38 -5.58
C ALA A 7 -1.48 10.62 -6.87
N THR A 8 -1.28 9.78 -7.88
CA THR A 8 -2.05 9.79 -9.12
C THR A 8 -2.97 8.58 -9.17
N ARG A 9 -4.03 8.69 -9.98
CA ARG A 9 -4.95 7.58 -10.26
C ARG A 9 -4.78 7.18 -11.72
N ASP A 10 -4.45 5.91 -11.94
CA ASP A 10 -4.24 5.33 -13.28
C ASP A 10 -5.44 5.55 -14.21
N GLY A 11 -6.67 5.47 -13.68
CA GLY A 11 -7.89 5.76 -14.44
C GLY A 11 -7.94 7.14 -15.12
N TYR A 12 -7.25 8.16 -14.58
CA TYR A 12 -7.13 9.47 -15.27
C TYR A 12 -6.13 9.43 -16.43
N GLY A 13 -5.07 8.62 -16.34
CA GLY A 13 -4.07 8.48 -17.39
C GLY A 13 -4.56 7.71 -18.62
N TYR A 14 -5.50 6.77 -18.41
CA TYR A 14 -6.09 5.97 -19.49
C TYR A 14 -7.41 6.52 -20.04
N GLY A 15 -8.19 7.25 -19.23
CA GLY A 15 -9.62 7.49 -19.49
C GLY A 15 -10.00 8.68 -20.39
N TYR A 16 -9.07 9.56 -20.77
CA TYR A 16 -9.41 10.84 -21.41
C TYR A 16 -8.83 11.07 -22.81
N GLY A 17 -8.30 10.03 -23.47
CA GLY A 17 -7.74 10.17 -24.82
C GLY A 17 -6.54 11.14 -24.90
N LYS A 18 -5.89 11.41 -23.75
CA LYS A 18 -4.68 12.23 -23.68
C LYS A 18 -3.46 11.32 -23.83
N PRO A 19 -2.82 11.30 -25.01
CA PRO A 19 -1.65 10.45 -25.21
C PRO A 19 -0.57 10.76 -24.16
N ASP A 20 0.19 9.72 -23.80
CA ASP A 20 1.39 9.79 -22.94
C ASP A 20 1.22 10.11 -21.44
N THR A 21 0.03 10.46 -20.96
CA THR A 21 -0.19 10.78 -19.53
C THR A 21 -0.01 9.57 -18.59
N TRP A 22 -0.25 8.35 -19.07
CA TRP A 22 -0.06 7.10 -18.33
C TRP A 22 1.40 6.85 -17.92
N LYS A 23 2.37 7.44 -18.62
CA LYS A 23 3.82 7.27 -18.34
C LYS A 23 4.21 7.80 -16.96
N TYR A 24 3.41 8.71 -16.41
CA TYR A 24 3.64 9.31 -15.10
C TYR A 24 3.01 8.51 -13.94
N CYS A 25 2.29 7.43 -14.23
CA CYS A 25 1.71 6.57 -13.19
C CYS A 25 2.78 5.83 -12.40
N LEU A 26 3.76 5.18 -13.05
CA LEU A 26 4.80 4.44 -12.32
C LEU A 26 5.75 5.33 -11.50
N PRO A 27 6.29 6.45 -12.04
CA PRO A 27 7.18 7.34 -11.28
C PRO A 27 6.55 7.91 -10.00
N ILE A 28 5.22 8.01 -9.92
CA ILE A 28 4.56 8.51 -8.70
C ILE A 28 4.83 7.63 -7.48
N ARG A 29 5.07 6.33 -7.68
CA ARG A 29 5.37 5.38 -6.58
C ARG A 29 6.65 5.81 -5.87
N ASP A 30 7.68 6.10 -6.64
CA ASP A 30 8.99 6.47 -6.11
C ASP A 30 8.93 7.89 -5.54
N ALA A 31 8.25 8.82 -6.21
CA ALA A 31 8.00 10.16 -5.66
C ALA A 31 7.19 10.15 -4.35
N THR A 32 6.22 9.23 -4.22
CA THR A 32 5.48 9.00 -2.97
C THR A 32 6.41 8.50 -1.88
N THR A 33 7.25 7.51 -2.21
CA THR A 33 8.23 6.92 -1.29
C THR A 33 9.16 7.99 -0.72
N ASP A 34 9.78 8.76 -1.61
CA ASP A 34 10.72 9.81 -1.25
C ASP A 34 10.07 10.91 -0.40
N SER A 35 8.83 11.30 -0.75
CA SER A 35 8.09 12.32 0.01
C SER A 35 7.83 11.89 1.46
N VAL A 36 7.42 10.64 1.65
CA VAL A 36 7.18 10.08 3.00
C VAL A 36 8.50 9.96 3.75
N GLU A 37 9.55 9.45 3.11
CA GLU A 37 10.87 9.28 3.72
C GLU A 37 11.48 10.61 4.19
N LEU A 38 11.44 11.64 3.33
CA LEU A 38 11.99 12.96 3.64
C LEU A 38 11.31 13.58 4.86
N ILE A 39 9.98 13.60 4.90
CA ILE A 39 9.23 14.18 6.01
C ILE A 39 9.44 13.35 7.28
N ALA A 40 9.38 12.02 7.18
CA ALA A 40 9.49 11.14 8.33
C ALA A 40 10.86 11.21 9.00
N LYS A 41 11.94 11.28 8.21
CA LYS A 41 13.31 11.43 8.72
C LYS A 41 13.61 12.84 9.19
N HIS A 42 13.01 13.87 8.58
CA HIS A 42 13.21 15.26 9.00
C HIS A 42 12.55 15.54 10.36
N VAL A 43 11.32 15.05 10.56
CA VAL A 43 10.58 15.21 11.83
C VAL A 43 11.04 14.18 12.87
N ASP A 44 11.70 13.11 12.44
CA ASP A 44 12.14 11.96 13.24
C ASP A 44 10.97 11.32 14.02
N PHE A 45 9.95 10.85 13.30
CA PHE A 45 8.82 10.15 13.94
C PHE A 45 9.26 8.87 14.66
N ASP A 46 8.58 8.58 15.78
CA ASP A 46 8.71 7.32 16.52
C ASP A 46 8.08 6.13 15.77
N GLY A 47 7.06 6.40 14.95
CA GLY A 47 6.40 5.42 14.10
C GLY A 47 5.36 6.06 13.17
N LEU A 48 4.84 5.26 12.23
CA LEU A 48 3.98 5.76 11.15
C LEU A 48 2.71 4.93 10.96
N ALA A 49 1.58 5.60 10.76
CA ALA A 49 0.37 5.03 10.20
C ALA A 49 0.21 5.55 8.76
N LEU A 50 0.35 4.65 7.78
CA LEU A 50 0.47 5.00 6.37
C LEU A 50 -0.84 4.70 5.63
N LEU A 51 -1.59 5.75 5.28
CA LEU A 51 -2.83 5.59 4.54
C LEU A 51 -2.54 5.44 3.04
N SER A 52 -3.10 4.41 2.42
CA SER A 52 -2.87 4.12 1.00
C SER A 52 -4.17 3.72 0.30
N ALA A 53 -4.34 4.07 -0.97
CA ALA A 53 -5.63 3.90 -1.66
C ALA A 53 -5.49 3.37 -3.09
N CYS A 54 -4.69 4.03 -3.91
CA CYS A 54 -4.54 3.72 -5.34
C CYS A 54 -3.35 2.81 -5.61
N ASP A 55 -3.38 2.21 -6.80
CA ASP A 55 -2.44 1.26 -7.38
C ASP A 55 -0.98 1.49 -6.92
N LYS A 56 -0.44 2.69 -7.20
CA LYS A 56 0.98 3.00 -6.97
C LYS A 56 1.29 3.54 -5.58
N SER A 57 0.27 3.96 -4.83
CA SER A 57 0.44 4.47 -3.46
C SER A 57 0.69 3.34 -2.44
N ASN A 58 0.07 2.16 -2.62
CA ASN A 58 0.28 1.01 -1.74
C ASN A 58 1.77 0.57 -1.71
N PRO A 59 2.41 0.25 -2.85
CA PRO A 59 3.82 -0.13 -2.84
C PRO A 59 4.72 1.03 -2.42
N GLY A 60 4.41 2.28 -2.79
CA GLY A 60 5.20 3.44 -2.37
C GLY A 60 5.21 3.63 -0.84
N MET A 61 4.07 3.45 -0.18
CA MET A 61 3.99 3.49 1.28
C MET A 61 4.76 2.34 1.94
N GLN A 62 4.69 1.13 1.39
CA GLN A 62 5.46 -0.01 1.89
C GLN A 62 6.96 0.17 1.70
N MET A 63 7.40 0.71 0.55
CA MET A 63 8.79 1.04 0.31
C MET A 63 9.28 2.08 1.32
N ALA A 64 8.50 3.13 1.57
CA ALA A 64 8.84 4.14 2.57
C ALA A 64 8.96 3.55 3.97
N ALA A 65 8.03 2.67 4.36
CA ALA A 65 8.07 1.97 5.65
C ALA A 65 9.40 1.23 5.86
N VAL A 66 9.85 0.50 4.83
CA VAL A 66 11.12 -0.24 4.86
C VAL A 66 12.33 0.70 4.90
N HIS A 67 12.33 1.78 4.12
CA HIS A 67 13.44 2.76 4.09
C HIS A 67 13.59 3.57 5.37
N ILE A 68 12.49 3.90 6.04
CA ILE A 68 12.47 4.69 7.27
C ILE A 68 12.95 3.84 8.46
N TYR A 69 12.69 2.53 8.43
CA TYR A 69 13.13 1.58 9.45
C TYR A 69 12.63 1.91 10.88
N LYS A 70 11.40 2.43 10.95
CA LYS A 70 10.66 2.72 12.19
C LYS A 70 9.35 1.90 12.22
N PRO A 71 8.81 1.61 13.42
CA PRO A 71 7.51 0.94 13.58
C PRO A 71 6.44 1.58 12.69
N SER A 72 5.77 0.77 11.87
CA SER A 72 4.76 1.30 10.95
C SER A 72 3.73 0.27 10.54
N ILE A 73 2.56 0.78 10.16
CA ILE A 73 1.42 -0.02 9.69
C ILE A 73 0.76 0.68 8.50
N LEU A 74 0.33 -0.12 7.52
CA LEU A 74 -0.49 0.34 6.39
C LEU A 74 -1.97 0.35 6.76
N ILE A 75 -2.66 1.38 6.30
CA ILE A 75 -4.12 1.53 6.39
C ILE A 75 -4.67 1.66 4.97
N PRO A 76 -4.99 0.51 4.32
CA PRO A 76 -5.65 0.50 3.04
C PRO A 76 -6.98 1.24 3.05
N ALA A 77 -7.32 1.95 1.97
CA ALA A 77 -8.60 2.62 1.80
C ALA A 77 -9.78 1.65 1.65
N GLY A 78 -9.51 0.35 1.45
CA GLY A 78 -10.53 -0.68 1.30
C GLY A 78 -11.14 -0.74 -0.09
N LEU A 79 -12.20 -1.56 -0.18
CA LEU A 79 -12.87 -1.90 -1.42
C LEU A 79 -13.81 -0.78 -1.88
N ASN A 80 -13.53 -0.21 -3.06
CA ASN A 80 -14.29 0.90 -3.64
C ASN A 80 -15.14 0.46 -4.84
N PHE A 81 -16.40 0.07 -4.62
CA PHE A 81 -17.30 -0.37 -5.70
C PHE A 81 -18.00 0.77 -6.47
N ARG A 82 -18.06 2.00 -5.91
CA ARG A 82 -18.90 3.10 -6.45
C ARG A 82 -18.14 4.28 -7.07
N ARG A 83 -16.83 4.44 -6.86
CA ARG A 83 -16.07 5.68 -7.23
C ARG A 83 -14.70 5.46 -7.88
N CYS A 84 -14.25 4.23 -8.03
CA CYS A 84 -12.98 3.89 -8.66
C CYS A 84 -13.23 3.07 -9.92
N THR A 85 -12.60 3.43 -11.04
CA THR A 85 -12.74 2.73 -12.33
C THR A 85 -12.07 1.35 -12.35
N GLY A 86 -11.34 0.98 -11.29
CA GLY A 86 -10.77 -0.36 -11.08
C GLY A 86 -11.73 -1.29 -10.33
N THR A 87 -13.01 -1.32 -10.70
CA THR A 87 -14.01 -2.21 -10.09
C THR A 87 -13.64 -3.67 -10.33
N GLY A 88 -13.33 -4.42 -9.26
CA GLY A 88 -12.87 -5.81 -9.31
C GLY A 88 -11.52 -6.03 -8.59
N LEU A 89 -10.78 -7.06 -9.01
CA LEU A 89 -9.41 -7.36 -8.58
C LEU A 89 -8.37 -6.62 -9.45
N GLY A 90 -8.46 -5.28 -9.48
CA GLY A 90 -7.42 -4.44 -10.07
C GLY A 90 -6.16 -4.41 -9.20
N THR A 91 -5.10 -3.75 -9.68
CA THR A 91 -3.83 -3.61 -8.94
C THR A 91 -4.03 -3.00 -7.56
N ALA A 92 -4.91 -2.00 -7.42
CA ALA A 92 -5.19 -1.37 -6.13
C ALA A 92 -5.70 -2.41 -5.11
N THR A 93 -6.75 -3.15 -5.41
CA THR A 93 -7.31 -4.18 -4.52
C THR A 93 -6.31 -5.31 -4.28
N THR A 94 -5.59 -5.74 -5.31
CA THR A 94 -4.56 -6.79 -5.21
C THR A 94 -3.42 -6.38 -4.27
N GLY A 95 -2.87 -5.18 -4.44
CA GLY A 95 -1.83 -4.62 -3.55
C GLY A 95 -2.31 -4.40 -2.11
N GLN A 96 -3.59 -4.10 -1.90
CA GLN A 96 -4.17 -4.07 -0.54
C GLN A 96 -4.20 -5.48 0.07
N CYS A 97 -4.65 -6.50 -0.67
CA CYS A 97 -4.60 -7.89 -0.22
C CYS A 97 -3.16 -8.36 0.07
N MET A 98 -2.18 -7.92 -0.73
CA MET A 98 -0.77 -8.18 -0.46
C MET A 98 -0.28 -7.49 0.81
N SER A 99 -0.76 -6.28 1.10
CA SER A 99 -0.42 -5.58 2.35
C SER A 99 -0.86 -6.38 3.58
N GLU A 100 -2.03 -7.02 3.52
CA GLU A 100 -2.46 -7.97 4.56
C GLU A 100 -1.58 -9.22 4.60
N ALA A 101 -1.28 -9.80 3.43
CA ALA A 101 -0.47 -11.02 3.31
C ALA A 101 0.97 -10.84 3.81
N LEU A 102 1.52 -9.64 3.61
CA LEU A 102 2.82 -9.22 4.12
C LEU A 102 2.81 -8.95 5.63
N GLY A 103 1.63 -8.88 6.26
CA GLY A 103 1.48 -8.52 7.67
C GLY A 103 1.56 -7.02 7.95
N MET A 104 1.63 -6.19 6.92
CA MET A 104 1.75 -4.73 7.04
C MET A 104 0.41 -4.02 7.25
N ALA A 105 -0.72 -4.68 6.98
CA ALA A 105 -2.06 -4.16 7.22
C ALA A 105 -2.88 -5.12 8.07
N LEU A 106 -3.84 -4.59 8.86
CA LEU A 106 -4.73 -5.44 9.63
C LEU A 106 -5.62 -6.31 8.71
N PRO A 107 -5.94 -7.55 9.11
CA PRO A 107 -6.81 -8.42 8.33
C PRO A 107 -8.17 -7.79 8.01
N ARG A 108 -8.64 -8.00 6.79
CA ARG A 108 -9.91 -7.49 6.22
C ARG A 108 -9.93 -6.01 5.86
N THR A 109 -8.84 -5.26 6.02
CA THR A 109 -8.77 -3.86 5.56
C THR A 109 -8.95 -3.72 4.05
N ALA A 110 -8.43 -4.66 3.26
CA ALA A 110 -8.51 -4.72 1.79
C ALA A 110 -9.89 -5.12 1.27
N THR A 111 -10.62 -5.95 2.02
CA THR A 111 -11.93 -6.51 1.61
C THR A 111 -13.12 -5.78 2.20
N THR A 112 -12.90 -4.88 3.15
CA THR A 112 -13.96 -4.06 3.73
C THR A 112 -14.28 -2.88 2.84
N TYR A 113 -15.57 -2.57 2.67
CA TYR A 113 -16.01 -1.45 1.85
C TYR A 113 -15.53 -0.11 2.42
N THR A 114 -14.98 0.72 1.54
CA THR A 114 -14.61 2.10 1.86
C THR A 114 -15.83 2.90 2.31
N LEU A 115 -15.64 3.81 3.28
CA LEU A 115 -16.71 4.62 3.90
C LEU A 115 -17.79 3.81 4.61
N SER A 116 -17.48 2.57 5.03
CA SER A 116 -18.35 1.81 5.91
C SER A 116 -17.90 1.97 7.37
N PRO A 117 -18.82 1.88 8.35
CA PRO A 117 -18.45 1.88 9.77
C PRO A 117 -17.43 0.81 10.13
N ALA A 118 -17.46 -0.34 9.43
CA ALA A 118 -16.48 -1.40 9.60
C ALA A 118 -15.06 -0.96 9.16
N HIS A 119 -14.95 -0.18 8.09
CA HIS A 119 -13.67 0.36 7.63
C HIS A 119 -13.13 1.42 8.59
N GLU A 120 -14.00 2.29 9.10
CA GLU A 120 -13.63 3.29 10.13
C GLU A 120 -13.10 2.61 11.40
N GLU A 121 -13.77 1.55 11.87
CA GLU A 121 -13.29 0.80 13.03
C GLU A 121 -11.95 0.11 12.76
N LEU A 122 -11.75 -0.45 11.56
CA LEU A 122 -10.45 -1.01 11.17
C LEU A 122 -9.35 0.05 11.11
N ALA A 123 -9.63 1.24 10.58
CA ALA A 123 -8.69 2.35 10.56
C ALA A 123 -8.30 2.79 11.98
N ARG A 124 -9.29 2.91 12.88
CA ARG A 124 -9.06 3.22 14.30
C ARG A 124 -8.21 2.14 14.97
N ARG A 125 -8.49 0.87 14.71
CA ARG A 125 -7.70 -0.27 15.22
C ARG A 125 -6.28 -0.28 14.66
N SER A 126 -6.08 0.07 13.39
CA SER A 126 -4.75 0.20 12.81
C SER A 126 -3.96 1.34 13.46
N GLY A 127 -4.62 2.47 13.74
CA GLY A 127 -4.01 3.57 14.50
C GLY A 127 -3.58 3.13 15.91
N ALA A 128 -4.44 2.37 16.62
CA ALA A 128 -4.06 1.79 17.91
C ALA A 128 -2.90 0.79 17.78
N MET A 129 -2.92 -0.06 16.75
CA MET A 129 -1.83 -0.98 16.46
C MET A 129 -0.51 -0.27 16.18
N ALA A 130 -0.52 0.88 15.50
CA ALA A 130 0.70 1.67 15.27
C ALA A 130 1.37 2.04 16.61
N VAL A 131 0.58 2.42 17.61
CA VAL A 131 1.09 2.72 18.97
C VAL A 131 1.65 1.47 19.64
N GLU A 132 0.99 0.33 19.50
CA GLU A 132 1.47 -0.94 20.08
C GLU A 132 2.78 -1.40 19.42
N LEU A 133 2.92 -1.25 18.10
CA LEU A 133 4.17 -1.52 17.38
C LEU A 133 5.31 -0.62 17.87
N VAL A 134 5.04 0.67 18.10
CA VAL A 134 6.02 1.60 18.68
C VAL A 134 6.45 1.15 20.07
N LYS A 135 5.51 0.81 20.96
CA LYS A 135 5.81 0.33 22.32
C LYS A 135 6.62 -0.96 22.31
N ALA A 136 6.31 -1.88 21.39
CA ALA A 136 7.00 -3.15 21.26
C ALA A 136 8.33 -3.05 20.48
N GLY A 137 8.61 -1.91 19.84
CA GLY A 137 9.77 -1.72 18.99
C GLY A 137 9.77 -2.59 17.72
N ILE A 138 8.60 -3.04 17.27
CA ILE A 138 8.45 -3.93 16.11
C ILE A 138 8.48 -3.09 14.83
N LYS A 139 9.41 -3.40 13.94
CA LYS A 139 9.66 -2.68 12.68
C LYS A 139 9.17 -3.49 11.47
N PRO A 140 9.04 -2.85 10.29
CA PRO A 140 8.72 -3.57 9.05
C PRO A 140 9.66 -4.74 8.75
N SER A 141 10.95 -4.64 9.09
CA SER A 141 11.91 -5.73 8.94
C SER A 141 11.61 -6.95 9.80
N ASP A 142 10.91 -6.76 10.92
CA ASP A 142 10.50 -7.85 11.82
C ASP A 142 9.23 -8.56 11.31
N ILE A 143 8.47 -7.89 10.42
CA ILE A 143 7.20 -8.35 9.86
C ILE A 143 7.42 -8.97 8.47
N MET A 144 8.12 -8.24 7.59
CA MET A 144 8.36 -8.59 6.18
C MET A 144 9.53 -9.59 6.05
N MET A 145 9.37 -10.74 6.71
CA MET A 145 10.30 -11.86 6.61
C MET A 145 10.13 -12.61 5.27
N PRO A 146 11.09 -13.45 4.85
CA PRO A 146 10.98 -14.23 3.61
C PRO A 146 9.64 -14.98 3.48
N LYS A 147 9.11 -15.49 4.61
CA LYS A 147 7.82 -16.17 4.62
C LYS A 147 6.62 -15.25 4.31
N ALA A 148 6.68 -13.99 4.73
CA ALA A 148 5.67 -12.99 4.42
C ALA A 148 5.62 -12.70 2.92
N PHE A 149 6.78 -12.56 2.27
CA PHE A 149 6.85 -12.41 0.80
C PHE A 149 6.32 -13.65 0.07
N GLU A 150 6.67 -14.83 0.56
CA GLU A 150 6.12 -16.10 0.08
C GLU A 150 4.58 -16.15 0.15
N ASN A 151 3.98 -15.61 1.21
CA ASN A 151 2.52 -15.49 1.33
C ASN A 151 1.98 -14.42 0.37
N ALA A 152 2.66 -13.28 0.26
CA ALA A 152 2.30 -12.18 -0.61
C ALA A 152 2.36 -12.52 -2.10
N ILE A 153 3.18 -13.49 -2.51
CA ILE A 153 3.19 -14.04 -3.87
C ILE A 153 2.03 -15.02 -4.08
N ARG A 154 1.71 -15.85 -3.07
CA ARG A 154 0.63 -16.86 -3.19
C ARG A 154 -0.76 -16.24 -3.26
N VAL A 155 -1.01 -15.14 -2.54
CA VAL A 155 -2.32 -14.46 -2.51
C VAL A 155 -2.80 -13.99 -3.89
N PRO A 156 -2.04 -13.19 -4.67
CA PRO A 156 -2.48 -12.76 -6.00
C PRO A 156 -2.69 -13.96 -6.94
N LEU A 157 -1.85 -15.00 -6.85
CA LEU A 157 -2.03 -16.22 -7.65
C LEU A 157 -3.33 -16.97 -7.30
N ALA A 158 -3.72 -16.99 -6.03
CA ALA A 158 -4.94 -17.67 -5.57
C ALA A 158 -6.22 -16.90 -5.93
N ILE A 159 -6.18 -15.57 -5.91
CA ILE A 159 -7.37 -14.74 -6.14
C ILE A 159 -7.52 -14.29 -7.60
N GLY A 160 -6.51 -14.50 -8.46
CA GLY A 160 -6.48 -13.95 -9.81
C GLY A 160 -6.19 -12.44 -9.82
N GLY A 161 -5.24 -12.02 -8.99
CA GLY A 161 -4.83 -10.62 -8.84
C GLY A 161 -4.05 -10.07 -10.05
N SER A 162 -3.81 -8.76 -10.03
CA SER A 162 -3.11 -8.05 -11.11
C SER A 162 -1.67 -8.54 -11.29
N ALA A 163 -1.23 -8.65 -12.56
CA ALA A 163 0.14 -9.04 -12.90
C ALA A 163 1.20 -8.00 -12.46
N ASN A 164 0.79 -6.73 -12.31
CA ASN A 164 1.65 -5.66 -11.79
C ASN A 164 2.17 -5.95 -10.37
N ASP A 165 1.46 -6.81 -9.63
CA ASP A 165 1.74 -7.14 -8.24
C ASP A 165 2.44 -8.50 -8.06
N GLY A 166 2.36 -9.38 -9.08
CA GLY A 166 2.76 -10.79 -8.99
C GLY A 166 4.00 -11.20 -9.78
N HIS A 167 4.52 -10.36 -10.68
CA HIS A 167 5.74 -10.68 -11.43
C HIS A 167 6.97 -9.99 -10.81
N ALA A 168 7.74 -10.77 -10.03
CA ALA A 168 9.18 -10.55 -9.98
C ALA A 168 9.70 -10.79 -11.40
N SER A 169 9.97 -9.73 -12.15
CA SER A 169 10.59 -9.84 -13.46
C SER A 169 12.01 -10.36 -13.27
N SER A 170 12.17 -11.68 -13.22
CA SER A 170 13.37 -12.32 -13.72
C SER A 170 13.42 -12.05 -15.22
N SER A 171 13.95 -10.90 -15.60
CA SER A 171 14.40 -10.64 -16.97
C SER A 171 15.67 -11.46 -17.22
N HIS A 172 15.50 -12.78 -17.25
CA HIS A 172 16.27 -13.62 -18.15
C HIS A 172 15.36 -13.85 -19.34
N SER A 173 15.78 -13.32 -20.48
CA SER A 173 15.36 -13.79 -21.78
C SER A 173 16.64 -13.85 -22.65
N PRO A 174 16.73 -14.87 -23.52
CA PRO A 174 17.97 -15.34 -24.15
C PRO A 174 18.59 -14.35 -25.14
#